data_AF-A0A528CZD1-F1
#
_entry.id   AF-A0A528CZD1-F1
#
_cell.length_a   1.000
_cell.length_b   1.000
_cell.length_c   1.000
_cell.angle_alpha   90.00
_cell.angle_beta   90.00
_cell.angle_gamma   90.00
#
_symmetry.space_group_name_H-M   'P 1'
#
loop_
_entity.id
_entity.type
_entity.pdbx_description
1 polymer ?
#
loop_
_entity_poly.entity_id
_entity_poly.type
_entity_poly.pdbx_seq_one_letter_code
_entity_poly.pdbx_strand_id
1 'polypeptide(L)'
;GRVREGRKLIGYGMAAAIRPNYIGAATARVAIDRDARVTARLDMTDIGTGSYTILTQIAAESLGLPISSIKVELGDSRFPRTAGSGGSWGAASAGSALHNACNALKERI
;
A
#
# COMPACT_ATOMS: atom_id res chain seq x y z
N GLY A 1 -43.89 22.20 -7.36
CA GLY A 1 -43.45 22.66 -8.70
C GLY A 1 -42.03 22.18 -8.93
N ARG A 2 -41.69 21.72 -10.15
CA ARG A 2 -40.34 21.23 -10.47
C ARG A 2 -39.42 22.42 -10.79
N VAL A 3 -38.22 22.45 -10.19
CA VAL A 3 -37.19 23.46 -10.52
C VAL A 3 -36.55 23.07 -11.85
N ARG A 4 -36.40 24.05 -12.75
CA ARG A 4 -35.86 23.87 -14.11
C ARG A 4 -34.86 24.97 -14.43
N GLU A 5 -33.89 24.64 -15.27
CA GLU A 5 -33.07 25.60 -16.01
C GLU A 5 -33.25 25.34 -17.52
N GLY A 6 -33.92 26.26 -18.20
CA GLY A 6 -34.40 26.04 -19.57
C GLY A 6 -35.22 24.75 -19.68
N ARG A 7 -34.75 23.81 -20.51
CA ARG A 7 -35.43 22.51 -20.74
C ARG A 7 -35.04 21.41 -19.74
N LYS A 8 -34.06 21.63 -18.85
CA LYS A 8 -33.54 20.60 -17.93
C LYS A 8 -34.23 20.66 -16.57
N LEU A 9 -34.49 19.48 -15.98
CA LEU A 9 -34.97 19.34 -14.61
C LEU A 9 -33.77 19.33 -13.65
N ILE A 10 -33.87 20.09 -12.57
CA ILE A 10 -32.86 20.12 -11.52
C ILE A 10 -33.31 19.18 -10.40
N GLY A 11 -32.39 18.28 -10.00
CA GLY A 11 -32.58 17.36 -8.87
C GLY A 11 -31.40 17.44 -7.92
N TYR A 12 -31.70 17.42 -6.62
CA TYR A 12 -30.72 17.32 -5.55
C TYR A 12 -30.92 15.99 -4.84
N GLY A 13 -29.82 15.29 -4.54
CA GLY A 13 -29.84 14.01 -3.85
C GLY A 13 -28.72 13.91 -2.83
N MET A 14 -28.95 13.13 -1.78
CA MET A 14 -27.95 12.79 -0.76
C MET A 14 -27.94 11.28 -0.51
N ALA A 15 -26.79 10.76 -0.05
CA ALA A 15 -26.64 9.36 0.34
C ALA A 15 -25.58 9.23 1.44
N ALA A 16 -25.62 8.11 2.17
CA ALA A 16 -24.58 7.67 3.09
C ALA A 16 -24.08 6.28 2.69
N ALA A 17 -22.81 5.98 3.00
CA ALA A 17 -22.21 4.67 2.75
C ALA A 17 -21.24 4.31 3.87
N ILE A 18 -21.13 3.02 4.16
CA ILE A 18 -20.14 2.46 5.09
C ILE A 18 -19.46 1.26 4.44
N ARG A 19 -18.18 1.07 4.75
CA ARG A 19 -17.39 -0.06 4.31
C ARG A 19 -16.62 -0.64 5.51
N PRO A 20 -16.69 -1.95 5.79
CA PRO A 20 -15.85 -2.56 6.80
C PRO A 20 -14.37 -2.54 6.40
N ASN A 21 -13.49 -2.53 7.40
CA ASN A 21 -12.06 -2.75 7.20
C ASN A 21 -11.73 -4.24 7.39
N TYR A 22 -10.90 -4.78 6.51
CA TYR A 22 -10.43 -6.15 6.56
C TYR A 22 -8.90 -6.13 6.57
N ILE A 23 -8.30 -7.14 7.20
CA ILE A 23 -6.85 -7.35 7.21
C ILE A 23 -6.59 -8.79 6.79
N GLY A 24 -5.69 -8.96 5.82
CA GLY A 24 -5.23 -10.27 5.37
C GLY A 24 -3.81 -10.55 5.85
N ALA A 25 -3.44 -11.83 5.93
CA ALA A 25 -2.06 -12.21 6.19
C ALA A 25 -1.14 -11.71 5.07
N ALA A 26 0.00 -11.12 5.44
CA ALA A 26 1.01 -10.69 4.49
C ALA A 26 2.42 -10.85 5.07
N THR A 27 3.39 -11.07 4.19
CA THR A 27 4.80 -11.19 4.52
C THR A 27 5.59 -10.27 3.60
N ALA A 28 6.65 -9.66 4.13
CA ALA A 28 7.59 -8.87 3.37
C ALA A 28 9.02 -9.36 3.63
N ARG A 29 9.88 -9.23 2.62
CA ARG A 29 11.32 -9.41 2.77
C ARG A 29 12.00 -8.09 2.52
N VAL A 30 12.83 -7.66 3.46
CA VAL A 30 13.64 -6.43 3.35
C VAL A 30 15.10 -6.82 3.46
N ALA A 31 15.91 -6.28 2.56
CA ALA A 31 17.37 -6.44 2.57
C ALA A 31 18.03 -5.08 2.36
N ILE A 32 19.17 -4.86 3.00
CA ILE A 32 20.03 -3.70 2.80
C ILE A 32 21.37 -4.19 2.23
N ASP A 33 21.92 -3.47 1.26
CA ASP A 33 23.23 -3.76 0.66
C ASP A 33 24.35 -2.90 1.26
N ARG A 34 25.58 -3.08 0.76
CA ARG A 34 26.77 -2.35 1.23
C ARG A 34 26.75 -0.86 0.89
N ASP A 35 25.92 -0.45 -0.07
CA ASP A 35 25.76 0.95 -0.50
C ASP A 35 24.57 1.62 0.21
N ALA A 36 24.07 1.01 1.29
CA ALA A 36 22.91 1.43 2.06
C ALA A 36 21.62 1.56 1.23
N ARG A 37 21.49 0.77 0.14
CA ARG A 37 20.24 0.67 -0.61
C ARG A 37 19.40 -0.47 -0.06
N VAL A 38 18.11 -0.18 0.10
CA VAL A 38 17.15 -1.11 0.65
C VAL A 38 16.29 -1.65 -0.48
N THR A 39 16.16 -2.98 -0.55
CA THR A 39 15.18 -3.63 -1.43
C THR A 39 14.11 -4.32 -0.60
N ALA A 40 12.86 -3.90 -0.79
CA ALA A 40 11.68 -4.54 -0.22
C ALA A 40 10.96 -5.37 -1.29
N ARG A 41 10.66 -6.64 -0.97
CA ARG A 41 10.00 -7.61 -1.86
C ARG A 41 8.73 -8.16 -1.23
N LEU A 42 7.64 -8.10 -1.98
CA LEU A 42 6.32 -8.63 -1.63
C LEU A 42 5.63 -9.13 -2.91
N ASP A 43 4.87 -10.21 -2.89
CA ASP A 43 4.04 -10.59 -4.05
C ASP A 43 2.80 -9.70 -4.22
N MET A 44 2.65 -8.66 -3.37
CA MET A 44 1.60 -7.66 -3.45
C MET A 44 1.54 -7.09 -4.86
N THR A 45 0.34 -6.75 -5.33
CA THR A 45 0.13 -6.17 -6.66
C THR A 45 -0.11 -4.67 -6.55
N ASP A 46 0.36 -3.92 -7.55
CA ASP A 46 -0.09 -2.55 -7.79
C ASP A 46 -0.91 -2.52 -9.08
N ILE A 47 -2.22 -2.36 -8.94
CA ILE A 47 -3.17 -2.34 -10.07
C ILE A 47 -3.60 -0.91 -10.41
N GLY A 48 -2.77 0.09 -10.07
CA GLY A 48 -3.10 1.51 -10.14
C GLY A 48 -3.55 2.09 -8.78
N THR A 49 -3.43 1.32 -7.71
CA THR A 49 -3.73 1.74 -6.34
C THR A 49 -2.62 2.57 -5.71
N GLY A 50 -1.38 2.48 -6.23
CA GLY A 50 -0.22 3.21 -5.72
C GLY A 50 0.56 2.44 -4.63
N SER A 51 0.47 1.11 -4.62
CA SER A 51 1.18 0.23 -3.70
C SER A 51 2.70 0.41 -3.77
N TYR A 52 3.29 0.61 -4.95
CA TYR A 52 4.72 0.93 -5.06
C TYR A 52 5.09 2.19 -4.27
N THR A 53 4.27 3.24 -4.38
CA THR A 53 4.52 4.54 -3.75
C THR A 53 4.42 4.44 -2.24
N ILE A 54 3.31 3.91 -1.71
CA ILE A 54 3.08 3.88 -0.25
C ILE A 54 4.03 2.91 0.45
N LEU A 55 4.40 1.79 -0.18
CA LEU A 55 5.34 0.84 0.41
C LEU A 55 6.76 1.41 0.43
N THR A 56 7.13 2.19 -0.59
CA THR A 56 8.39 2.95 -0.59
C THR A 56 8.42 3.95 0.56
N GLN A 57 7.33 4.70 0.76
CA GLN A 57 7.19 5.66 1.87
C GLN A 57 7.27 4.98 3.23
N ILE A 58 6.54 3.88 3.43
CA ILE A 58 6.54 3.11 4.68
C ILE A 58 7.95 2.61 5.01
N ALA A 59 8.67 2.03 4.04
CA ALA A 59 10.03 1.55 4.28
C ALA A 59 11.01 2.69 4.55
N ALA A 60 10.91 3.79 3.81
CA ALA A 60 11.73 4.98 4.01
C ALA A 60 11.55 5.57 5.42
N GLU A 61 10.31 5.78 5.84
CA GLU A 61 9.97 6.27 7.18
C GLU A 61 10.41 5.29 8.26
N SER A 62 10.12 3.99 8.08
CA SER A 62 10.46 2.96 9.06
C SER A 62 11.97 2.83 9.28
N LEU A 63 12.79 3.07 8.25
CA LEU A 63 14.24 2.95 8.32
C LEU A 63 14.96 4.30 8.50
N GLY A 64 14.25 5.42 8.46
CA GLY A 64 14.85 6.76 8.53
C GLY A 64 15.73 7.10 7.30
N LEU A 65 15.41 6.56 6.13
CA LEU A 65 16.17 6.72 4.89
C LEU A 65 15.43 7.61 3.89
N PRO A 66 16.13 8.28 2.95
CA PRO A 66 15.46 8.97 1.87
C PRO A 66 14.74 7.98 0.96
N ILE A 67 13.58 8.38 0.42
CA ILE A 67 12.77 7.58 -0.53
C ILE A 67 13.62 7.04 -1.70
N SER A 68 14.60 7.81 -2.17
CA SER A 68 15.51 7.40 -3.26
C SER A 68 16.44 6.24 -2.92
N SER A 69 16.60 5.90 -1.64
CA SER A 69 17.36 4.73 -1.19
C SER A 69 16.53 3.45 -1.11
N ILE A 70 15.22 3.53 -1.36
CA ILE A 70 14.30 2.40 -1.27
C ILE A 70 13.91 1.93 -2.66
N LYS A 71 14.09 0.64 -2.93
CA LYS A 71 13.55 -0.06 -4.09
C LYS A 71 12.46 -1.02 -3.61
N VAL A 72 11.27 -0.91 -4.19
CA VAL A 72 10.17 -1.86 -3.95
C VAL A 72 9.99 -2.72 -5.20
N GLU A 73 9.95 -4.04 -5.02
CA GLU A 73 9.68 -5.02 -6.09
C GLU A 73 8.39 -5.79 -5.74
N LEU A 74 7.41 -5.73 -6.63
CA LEU A 74 6.04 -6.25 -6.44
C LEU A 74 5.64 -7.24 -7.53
N GLY A 75 4.59 -8.03 -7.29
CA GLY A 75 3.87 -8.79 -8.31
C GLY A 75 4.60 -10.00 -8.90
N ASP A 76 5.57 -10.56 -8.18
CA ASP A 76 6.27 -11.79 -8.56
C ASP A 76 5.95 -12.91 -7.56
N SER A 77 5.51 -14.07 -8.03
CA SER A 77 5.15 -15.21 -7.18
C SER A 77 6.33 -15.84 -6.45
N ARG A 78 7.57 -15.45 -6.77
CA ARG A 78 8.78 -15.83 -6.02
C ARG A 78 8.99 -14.96 -4.78
N PHE A 79 8.28 -13.83 -4.66
CA PHE A 79 8.34 -12.95 -3.51
C PHE A 79 7.45 -13.47 -2.37
N PRO A 80 7.66 -13.00 -1.12
CA PRO A 80 6.85 -13.42 0.01
C PRO A 80 5.37 -13.14 -0.19
N ARG A 81 4.54 -14.08 0.24
CA ARG A 81 3.10 -14.06 0.01
C ARG A 81 2.39 -12.94 0.76
N THR A 82 1.43 -12.32 0.09
CA THR A 82 0.54 -11.27 0.61
C THR A 82 -0.93 -11.59 0.36
N ALA A 83 -1.80 -10.73 0.86
CA ALA A 83 -3.25 -10.82 0.63
C ALA A 83 -3.68 -10.28 -0.76
N GLY A 84 -2.76 -9.69 -1.54
CA GLY A 84 -3.04 -9.10 -2.84
C GLY A 84 -3.97 -7.88 -2.82
N SER A 85 -4.35 -7.43 -4.01
CA SER A 85 -5.25 -6.29 -4.22
C SER A 85 -6.71 -6.75 -4.32
N GLY A 86 -7.41 -6.69 -3.19
CA GLY A 86 -8.82 -7.01 -3.07
C GLY A 86 -9.35 -6.52 -1.72
N GLY A 87 -10.68 -6.41 -1.58
CA GLY A 87 -11.30 -6.11 -0.28
C GLY A 87 -10.77 -4.86 0.42
N SER A 88 -10.18 -3.91 -0.32
CA SER A 88 -9.45 -2.72 0.14
C SER A 88 -8.57 -2.94 1.39
N TRP A 89 -8.05 -4.17 1.56
CA TRP A 89 -7.15 -4.52 2.66
C TRP A 89 -5.67 -4.39 2.27
N GLY A 90 -5.38 -4.26 0.97
CA GLY A 90 -4.04 -4.41 0.40
C GLY A 90 -3.01 -3.47 1.01
N ALA A 91 -3.33 -2.17 1.08
CA ALA A 91 -2.47 -1.15 1.65
C ALA A 91 -2.15 -1.42 3.13
N ALA A 92 -3.17 -1.68 3.95
CA ALA A 92 -2.99 -1.96 5.38
C ALA A 92 -2.20 -3.26 5.61
N SER A 93 -2.57 -4.35 4.92
CA SER A 93 -1.96 -5.66 5.12
C SER A 93 -0.49 -5.68 4.69
N ALA A 94 -0.19 -5.26 3.46
CA ALA A 94 1.17 -5.22 2.94
C ALA A 94 2.03 -4.17 3.65
N GLY A 95 1.44 -3.01 3.98
CA GLY A 95 2.11 -1.94 4.71
C GLY A 95 2.54 -2.37 6.10
N SER A 96 1.66 -3.01 6.88
CA SER A 96 2.00 -3.54 8.20
C SER A 96 3.07 -4.64 8.13
N ALA A 97 3.00 -5.54 7.14
CA ALA A 97 4.01 -6.57 6.96
C ALA A 97 5.39 -5.97 6.65
N LEU A 98 5.44 -4.96 5.78
CA LEU A 98 6.67 -4.24 5.44
C LEU A 98 7.23 -3.47 6.63
N HIS A 99 6.38 -2.74 7.36
CA HIS A 99 6.77 -2.02 8.57
C HIS A 99 7.43 -2.97 9.59
N ASN A 100 6.82 -4.12 9.85
CA ASN A 100 7.36 -5.13 10.77
C ASN A 100 8.71 -5.68 10.27
N ALA A 101 8.84 -5.96 8.97
CA ALA A 101 10.09 -6.43 8.39
C ALA A 101 11.22 -5.37 8.46
N CYS A 102 10.89 -4.08 8.28
CA CYS A 102 11.83 -2.98 8.48
C CYS A 102 12.26 -2.87 9.95
N ASN A 103 11.35 -3.02 10.91
CA ASN A 103 11.70 -3.02 12.34
C ASN A 103 12.61 -4.19 12.71
N ALA A 104 12.29 -5.40 12.23
CA ALA A 104 13.14 -6.57 12.43
C ALA A 104 14.53 -6.43 11.78
N LEU A 105 14.63 -5.70 10.66
CA LEU A 105 15.92 -5.38 10.06
C LEU A 105 16.73 -4.43 10.95
N LYS A 106 16.10 -3.38 11.52
CA LYS A 106 16.75 -2.42 12.43
C LYS A 106 17.35 -3.09 13.67
N GLU A 107 16.71 -4.14 14.19
CA GLU A 107 17.22 -4.88 15.35
C GLU A 107 18.48 -5.72 15.04
N ARG A 108 18.80 -5.91 13.76
CA ARG A 108 19.91 -6.75 13.30
C ARG A 108 21.11 -5.95 12.80
N ILE A 109 21.01 -4.62 12.77
CA ILE A 109 22.07 -3.68 12.36
C ILE A 109 22.43 -2.77 13.53
#